data_AF-A0A7S1KZL7-F1
#
_entry.id   AF-A0A7S1KZL7-F1
#
_cell.length_a   1.000
_cell.length_b   1.000
_cell.length_c   1.000
_cell.angle_alpha   90.00
_cell.angle_beta   90.00
_cell.angle_gamma   90.00
#
_symmetry.space_group_name_H-M   'P 1'
#
loop_
_entity.id
_entity.type
_entity.pdbx_description
1 polymer ?
#
loop_
_entity_poly.entity_id
_entity_poly.type
_entity_poly.pdbx_seq_one_letter_code
_entity_poly.pdbx_strand_id
1 'polypeptide(L)'
;VTVSVLYWRIHSNSLCAPLPKTPLDSQCSFTNGEAMANASKIRQHAGYIVGIVWVAYQFYSERSASKKRAVNVRPGSKGRAYPHYSKDIRYLLGVCFPTKTCKEVFLAGAFIGVLLARTMLSLVVADVDGYMVKQLINKNKDNVARGVVMWLLIALPSSFINALIKYLQSRLALAMRTRLTTHVRELYFKDETYFKVSHLDRRVQNPEHAMTEDIAQWGDRFADLLSSIGKPLVDLVFFSVVLFRTLGFVNQF
;
A
#
# COMPACT_ATOMS: atom_id res chain seq x y z
N VAL A 1 -5.04 4.54 7.92
CA VAL A 1 -4.97 6.02 7.92
C VAL A 1 -6.04 6.64 7.03
N THR A 2 -6.13 6.31 5.74
CA THR A 2 -7.17 6.87 4.84
C THR A 2 -8.61 6.53 5.24
N VAL A 3 -8.82 5.38 5.90
CA VAL A 3 -10.14 4.93 6.36
C VAL A 3 -10.56 5.64 7.65
N SER A 4 -9.66 5.81 8.61
CA SER A 4 -9.92 6.53 9.87
C SER A 4 -10.15 8.03 9.65
N VAL A 5 -9.44 8.63 8.69
CA VAL A 5 -9.50 10.08 8.40
C VAL A 5 -10.82 10.53 7.79
N LEU A 6 -11.43 9.72 6.93
CA LEU A 6 -12.74 10.08 6.37
C LEU A 6 -13.90 9.67 7.28
N TYR A 7 -13.75 8.61 8.08
CA TYR A 7 -14.76 8.24 9.09
C TYR A 7 -14.99 9.40 10.08
N TRP A 8 -13.92 10.09 10.48
CA TRP A 8 -14.03 11.29 11.32
C TRP A 8 -14.63 12.50 10.56
N ARG A 9 -14.31 12.70 9.28
CA ARG A 9 -14.83 13.83 8.48
C ARG A 9 -16.33 13.72 8.17
N ILE A 10 -16.85 12.50 8.00
CA ILE A 10 -18.28 12.24 7.81
C ILE A 10 -19.04 12.42 9.13
N HIS A 11 -18.44 12.06 10.26
CA HIS A 11 -19.04 12.22 11.58
C HIS A 11 -18.98 13.67 12.11
N SER A 12 -17.98 14.47 11.71
CA SER A 12 -17.87 15.89 12.16
C SER A 12 -18.77 16.84 11.37
N ASN A 13 -18.99 16.62 10.07
CA ASN A 13 -19.83 17.49 9.24
C ASN A 13 -21.33 17.36 9.52
N SER A 14 -21.77 16.34 10.25
CA SER A 14 -23.17 16.13 10.63
C SER A 14 -23.60 16.92 11.87
N LEU A 15 -22.69 17.61 12.56
CA LEU A 15 -22.95 18.38 13.79
C LEU A 15 -23.03 19.91 13.59
N CYS A 16 -22.74 20.44 12.39
CA CYS A 16 -22.75 21.87 12.11
C CYS A 16 -23.60 22.22 10.88
N ALA A 17 -24.93 22.26 11.04
CA ALA A 17 -25.80 23.02 10.15
C ALA A 17 -26.72 23.89 11.02
N PRO A 18 -26.54 25.23 11.05
CA PRO A 18 -27.47 26.12 11.73
C PRO A 18 -28.76 26.20 10.90
N LEU A 19 -29.88 25.86 11.53
CA LEU A 19 -31.22 26.02 10.94
C LEU A 19 -31.53 27.52 10.75
N PRO A 20 -32.05 27.96 9.59
CA PRO A 20 -32.59 29.31 9.44
C PRO A 20 -33.87 29.43 10.26
N LYS A 21 -34.00 30.52 11.02
CA LYS A 21 -35.23 30.88 11.74
C LYS A 21 -36.13 31.66 10.79
N THR A 22 -37.38 31.21 10.60
CA THR A 22 -38.50 32.06 10.19
C THR A 22 -39.71 31.79 11.09
N PRO A 23 -40.55 32.81 11.37
CA PRO A 23 -41.56 32.76 12.43
C PRO A 23 -42.98 32.53 11.87
N LEU A 24 -43.73 31.55 12.38
CA LEU A 24 -45.21 31.51 12.33
C LEU A 24 -45.74 30.32 13.16
N ASP A 25 -46.09 30.64 14.42
CA ASP A 25 -47.37 30.37 15.08
C ASP A 25 -47.98 28.94 15.15
N SER A 26 -47.79 28.32 16.32
CA SER A 26 -48.85 28.09 17.32
C SER A 26 -50.00 27.09 17.07
N GLN A 27 -49.77 25.88 16.54
CA GLN A 27 -50.81 24.83 16.62
C GLN A 27 -50.39 23.33 16.67
N CYS A 28 -49.13 22.99 16.93
CA CYS A 28 -48.72 21.57 17.05
C CYS A 28 -47.78 21.34 18.24
N SER A 29 -48.31 21.40 19.46
CA SER A 29 -47.50 21.18 20.68
C SER A 29 -47.64 19.79 21.31
N PHE A 30 -48.32 18.83 20.68
CA PHE A 30 -48.47 17.49 21.26
C PHE A 30 -48.14 16.29 20.35
N THR A 31 -48.02 16.48 19.03
CA THR A 31 -47.61 15.41 18.09
C THR A 31 -46.12 15.46 17.69
N ASN A 32 -45.42 16.54 18.03
CA ASN A 32 -44.05 16.80 17.57
C ASN A 32 -42.94 16.08 18.36
N GLY A 33 -43.24 15.54 19.56
CA GLY A 33 -42.25 14.81 20.37
C GLY A 33 -41.88 13.43 19.79
N GLU A 34 -42.86 12.67 19.31
CA GLU A 34 -42.65 11.33 18.76
C GLU A 34 -42.14 11.37 17.30
N ALA A 35 -42.58 12.36 16.52
CA ALA A 35 -42.10 12.59 15.15
C ALA A 35 -40.61 13.01 15.11
N MET A 36 -40.15 13.84 16.04
CA MET A 36 -38.73 14.20 16.16
C MET A 36 -37.86 13.05 16.68
N ALA A 37 -38.40 12.19 17.57
CA ALA A 37 -37.69 11.00 18.03
C ALA A 37 -37.47 9.97 16.91
N ASN A 38 -38.48 9.72 16.06
CA ASN A 38 -38.37 8.82 14.91
C ASN A 38 -37.48 9.38 13.79
N ALA A 39 -37.53 10.70 13.55
CA ALA A 39 -36.64 11.36 12.58
C ALA A 39 -35.16 11.27 12.98
N SER A 40 -34.86 11.29 14.29
CA SER A 40 -33.49 11.10 14.80
C SER A 40 -32.97 9.68 14.60
N LYS A 41 -33.80 8.65 14.85
CA LYS A 41 -33.47 7.24 14.60
C LYS A 41 -33.24 6.96 13.12
N ILE A 42 -34.09 7.48 12.24
CA ILE A 42 -33.95 7.35 10.79
C ILE A 42 -32.66 8.01 10.28
N ARG A 43 -32.30 9.19 10.80
CA ARG A 43 -30.99 9.83 10.50
C ARG A 43 -29.80 9.01 11.00
N GLN A 44 -29.90 8.40 12.18
CA GLN A 44 -28.84 7.56 12.74
C GLN A 44 -28.62 6.29 11.90
N HIS A 45 -29.69 5.62 11.50
CA HIS A 45 -29.62 4.43 10.64
C HIS A 45 -29.14 4.77 9.21
N ALA A 46 -29.57 5.91 8.65
CA ALA A 46 -29.08 6.38 7.36
C ALA A 46 -27.57 6.67 7.39
N GLY A 47 -27.08 7.31 8.45
CA GLY A 47 -25.64 7.54 8.65
C GLY A 47 -24.82 6.25 8.75
N TYR A 48 -25.37 5.23 9.42
CA TYR A 48 -24.73 3.92 9.56
C TYR A 48 -24.66 3.16 8.22
N ILE A 49 -25.73 3.18 7.43
CA ILE A 49 -25.76 2.55 6.11
C ILE A 49 -24.79 3.26 5.16
N VAL A 50 -24.78 4.60 5.14
CA VAL A 50 -23.83 5.38 4.34
C VAL A 50 -22.39 5.09 4.77
N GLY A 51 -22.13 4.97 6.07
CA GLY A 51 -20.82 4.59 6.61
C GLY A 51 -20.37 3.20 6.17
N ILE A 52 -21.25 2.19 6.24
CA ILE A 52 -20.96 0.82 5.79
C ILE A 52 -20.72 0.79 4.28
N VAL A 53 -21.59 1.43 3.50
CA VAL A 53 -21.45 1.49 2.03
C VAL A 53 -20.16 2.22 1.68
N TRP A 54 -19.81 3.29 2.38
CA TRP A 54 -18.58 4.04 2.16
C TRP A 54 -17.33 3.23 2.53
N VAL A 55 -17.32 2.53 3.67
CA VAL A 55 -16.23 1.63 4.07
C VAL A 55 -16.10 0.46 3.08
N ALA A 56 -17.22 -0.11 2.63
CA ALA A 56 -17.24 -1.14 1.59
C ALA A 56 -16.70 -0.60 0.26
N TYR A 57 -17.05 0.63 -0.11
CA TYR A 57 -16.53 1.31 -1.31
C TYR A 57 -15.03 1.58 -1.21
N GLN A 58 -14.56 2.02 -0.04
CA GLN A 58 -13.16 2.28 0.26
C GLN A 58 -12.34 0.97 0.13
N PHE A 59 -12.83 -0.11 0.74
CA PHE A 59 -12.24 -1.44 0.66
C PHE A 59 -12.27 -2.01 -0.77
N TYR A 60 -13.35 -1.78 -1.50
CA TYR A 60 -13.48 -2.19 -2.90
C TYR A 60 -12.53 -1.39 -3.82
N SER A 61 -12.32 -0.10 -3.53
CA SER A 61 -11.42 0.76 -4.29
C SER A 61 -9.94 0.37 -4.11
N GLU A 62 -9.51 0.00 -2.90
CA GLU A 62 -8.14 -0.44 -2.63
C GLU A 62 -7.82 -1.78 -3.30
N ARG A 63 -8.79 -2.72 -3.33
CA ARG A 63 -8.68 -3.94 -4.11
C ARG A 63 -8.65 -3.68 -5.62
N SER A 64 -9.43 -2.72 -6.11
CA SER A 64 -9.46 -2.36 -7.53
C SER A 64 -8.15 -1.71 -7.99
N ALA A 65 -7.47 -0.94 -7.15
CA ALA A 65 -6.15 -0.40 -7.43
C ALA A 65 -5.08 -1.49 -7.52
N SER A 66 -5.10 -2.48 -6.61
CA SER A 66 -4.22 -3.65 -6.70
C SER A 66 -4.54 -4.52 -7.93
N LYS A 67 -5.82 -4.67 -8.27
CA LYS A 67 -6.27 -5.43 -9.45
C LYS A 67 -5.91 -4.73 -10.76
N LYS A 68 -6.02 -3.40 -10.86
CA LYS A 68 -5.56 -2.63 -12.03
C LYS A 68 -4.06 -2.76 -12.26
N ARG A 69 -3.26 -2.77 -11.18
CA ARG A 69 -1.81 -3.03 -11.25
C ARG A 69 -1.50 -4.44 -11.74
N ALA A 70 -2.26 -5.44 -11.26
CA ALA A 70 -2.17 -6.83 -11.72
C ALA A 70 -2.72 -7.05 -13.13
N VAL A 71 -3.72 -6.29 -13.58
CA VAL A 71 -4.34 -6.38 -14.93
C VAL A 71 -3.47 -5.71 -15.98
N ASN A 72 -2.65 -4.72 -15.62
CA ASN A 72 -1.64 -4.18 -16.53
C ASN A 72 -0.46 -5.15 -16.73
N VAL A 73 -0.51 -6.34 -16.10
CA VAL A 73 0.21 -7.52 -16.56
C VAL A 73 -0.51 -8.05 -17.79
N ARG A 74 -0.02 -7.67 -18.97
CA ARG A 74 -0.39 -8.34 -20.21
C ARG A 74 -0.19 -9.84 -19.97
N PRO A 75 -1.21 -10.69 -20.16
CA PRO A 75 -1.03 -12.12 -20.00
C PRO A 75 0.04 -12.54 -21.00
N GLY A 76 1.22 -12.91 -20.48
CA GLY A 76 2.24 -13.56 -21.30
C GLY A 76 1.59 -14.79 -21.91
N SER A 77 1.85 -15.02 -23.20
CA SER A 77 1.44 -16.26 -23.87
C SER A 77 1.86 -17.44 -23.00
N LYS A 78 1.00 -18.47 -22.88
CA LYS A 78 1.30 -19.67 -22.10
C LYS A 78 2.52 -20.37 -22.71
N GLY A 79 3.71 -19.94 -22.32
CA GLY A 79 4.97 -20.55 -22.70
C GLY A 79 5.08 -21.90 -22.02
N ARG A 80 5.63 -22.88 -22.76
CA ARG A 80 5.96 -24.21 -22.22
C ARG A 80 6.81 -24.04 -20.96
N ALA A 81 6.46 -24.74 -19.89
CA ALA A 81 7.24 -24.72 -18.65
C ALA A 81 8.65 -25.28 -18.92
N TYR A 82 9.66 -24.41 -18.90
CA TYR A 82 11.04 -24.79 -19.12
C TYR A 82 11.61 -25.43 -17.84
N PRO A 83 12.18 -26.64 -17.88
CA PRO A 83 12.66 -27.36 -16.70
C PRO A 83 13.84 -26.69 -15.98
N HIS A 84 14.47 -25.68 -16.59
CA HIS A 84 15.64 -24.97 -16.03
C HIS A 84 15.35 -23.53 -15.52
N TYR A 85 14.08 -23.10 -15.55
CA TYR A 85 13.65 -21.73 -15.21
C TYR A 85 14.18 -21.20 -13.87
N SER A 86 14.25 -22.05 -12.84
CA SER A 86 14.74 -21.64 -11.51
C SER A 86 16.23 -21.34 -11.47
N LYS A 87 17.04 -22.00 -12.31
CA LYS A 87 18.47 -21.75 -12.42
C LYS A 87 18.72 -20.45 -13.17
N ASP A 88 17.97 -20.21 -14.24
CA ASP A 88 18.08 -19.00 -15.06
C ASP A 88 17.70 -17.75 -14.27
N ILE A 89 16.61 -17.81 -13.48
CA ILE A 89 16.24 -16.71 -12.58
C ILE A 89 17.30 -16.47 -11.51
N ARG A 90 17.86 -17.52 -10.90
CA ARG A 90 18.92 -17.37 -9.89
C ARG A 90 20.17 -16.75 -10.49
N TYR A 91 20.52 -17.12 -11.72
CA TYR A 91 21.63 -16.51 -12.45
C TYR A 91 21.36 -15.02 -12.72
N LEU A 92 20.18 -14.68 -13.25
CA LEU A 92 19.77 -13.29 -13.50
C LEU A 92 19.73 -12.46 -12.19
N LEU A 93 19.27 -13.04 -11.09
CA LEU A 93 19.31 -12.44 -9.76
C LEU A 93 20.75 -12.24 -9.28
N GLY A 94 21.65 -13.18 -9.53
CA GLY A 94 23.07 -13.07 -9.18
C GLY A 94 23.78 -11.95 -9.95
N VAL A 95 23.42 -11.74 -11.22
CA VAL A 95 23.89 -10.61 -12.04
C VAL A 95 23.29 -9.28 -11.57
N CYS A 96 22.03 -9.29 -11.14
CA CYS A 96 21.35 -8.11 -10.61
C CYS A 96 21.82 -7.70 -9.19
N PHE A 97 22.26 -8.66 -8.37
CA PHE A 97 22.75 -8.45 -7.01
C PHE A 97 24.19 -8.97 -6.83
N PRO A 98 25.20 -8.36 -7.47
CA PRO A 98 26.60 -8.71 -7.25
C PRO A 98 27.01 -8.18 -5.85
N THR A 99 27.05 -9.04 -4.84
CA THR A 99 27.33 -8.62 -3.45
C THR A 99 28.84 -8.73 -3.20
N LYS A 100 29.56 -7.80 -2.54
CA LYS A 100 29.35 -7.22 -1.20
C LYS A 100 29.73 -5.72 -1.16
N THR A 101 28.99 -4.93 -0.38
CA THR A 101 29.13 -3.45 -0.21
C THR A 101 28.93 -2.58 -1.47
N CYS A 102 27.76 -2.65 -2.11
CA CYS A 102 27.36 -1.71 -3.17
C CYS A 102 26.05 -0.98 -2.84
N LYS A 103 25.80 0.13 -3.55
CA LYS A 103 24.65 1.05 -3.35
C LYS A 103 23.29 0.33 -3.39
N GLU A 104 23.23 -0.81 -4.07
CA GLU A 104 22.05 -1.66 -4.24
C GLU A 104 21.66 -2.41 -2.95
N VAL A 105 22.63 -2.87 -2.16
CA VAL A 105 22.38 -3.51 -0.87
C VAL A 105 21.82 -2.50 0.12
N PHE A 106 22.32 -1.27 0.08
CA PHE A 106 21.74 -0.16 0.85
C PHE A 106 20.32 0.14 0.39
N LEU A 107 20.04 0.13 -0.91
CA LEU A 107 18.70 0.34 -1.45
C LEU A 107 17.71 -0.77 -1.05
N ALA A 108 18.16 -2.04 -1.05
CA ALA A 108 17.38 -3.18 -0.59
C ALA A 108 17.16 -3.15 0.93
N GLY A 109 18.18 -2.78 1.71
CA GLY A 109 18.07 -2.57 3.15
C GLY A 109 17.12 -1.43 3.50
N ALA A 110 17.20 -0.32 2.79
CA ALA A 110 16.26 0.80 2.94
C ALA A 110 14.84 0.39 2.57
N PHE A 111 14.64 -0.47 1.57
CA PHE A 111 13.32 -1.00 1.21
C PHE A 111 12.72 -1.83 2.36
N ILE A 112 13.50 -2.73 2.97
CA ILE A 112 13.08 -3.51 4.14
C ILE A 112 12.83 -2.59 5.34
N GLY A 113 13.71 -1.61 5.59
CA GLY A 113 13.56 -0.65 6.68
C GLY A 113 12.30 0.22 6.56
N VAL A 114 11.99 0.70 5.35
CA VAL A 114 10.78 1.47 5.08
C VAL A 114 9.51 0.62 5.23
N LEU A 115 9.57 -0.67 4.86
CA LEU A 115 8.47 -1.59 5.07
C LEU A 115 8.20 -1.82 6.57
N LEU A 116 9.24 -1.99 7.38
CA LEU A 116 9.10 -2.09 8.84
C LEU A 116 8.58 -0.77 9.45
N ALA A 117 9.11 0.37 9.03
CA ALA A 117 8.63 1.68 9.47
C ALA A 117 7.13 1.88 9.18
N ARG A 118 6.63 1.37 8.04
CA ARG A 118 5.20 1.38 7.72
C ARG A 118 4.36 0.59 8.71
N THR A 119 4.82 -0.59 9.14
CA THR A 119 4.08 -1.40 10.13
C THR A 119 4.03 -0.70 11.49
N MET A 120 5.16 -0.17 11.97
CA MET A 120 5.23 0.60 13.20
C MET A 120 4.30 1.81 13.17
N LEU A 121 4.34 2.59 12.09
CA LEU A 121 3.52 3.79 11.98
C LEU A 121 2.02 3.47 11.95
N SER A 122 1.64 2.34 11.35
CA SER A 122 0.24 1.90 11.30
C SER A 122 -0.30 1.54 12.69
N LEU A 123 0.55 1.03 13.59
CA LEU A 123 0.17 0.75 14.99
C LEU A 123 0.02 2.04 15.80
N VAL A 124 0.98 2.96 15.67
CA VAL A 124 0.90 4.26 16.36
C VAL A 124 -0.38 5.00 15.95
N VAL A 125 -0.77 4.92 14.68
CA VAL A 125 -2.04 5.48 14.21
C VAL A 125 -3.22 4.78 14.87
N ALA A 126 -3.21 3.45 15.00
CA ALA A 126 -4.29 2.70 15.65
C ALA A 126 -4.43 3.04 17.13
N ASP A 127 -3.32 3.22 17.85
CA ASP A 127 -3.31 3.62 19.26
C ASP A 127 -3.83 5.05 19.44
N VAL A 128 -3.42 5.98 18.57
CA VAL A 128 -3.90 7.37 18.56
C VAL A 128 -5.39 7.45 18.21
N ASP A 129 -5.85 6.69 17.21
CA ASP A 129 -7.27 6.57 16.86
C ASP A 129 -8.08 6.05 18.08
N GLY A 130 -7.58 5.02 18.76
CA GLY A 130 -8.22 4.47 19.97
C GLY A 130 -8.25 5.45 21.14
N TYR A 131 -7.18 6.21 21.37
CA TYR A 131 -7.14 7.26 22.37
C TYR A 131 -8.11 8.40 22.05
N MET A 132 -8.16 8.85 20.79
CA MET A 132 -9.05 9.93 20.35
C MET A 132 -10.53 9.56 20.57
N VAL A 133 -10.93 8.34 20.21
CA VAL A 133 -12.31 7.86 20.40
C VAL A 133 -12.68 7.80 21.89
N LYS A 134 -11.77 7.35 22.76
CA LYS A 134 -11.99 7.34 24.21
C LYS A 134 -12.22 8.76 24.77
N GLN A 135 -11.43 9.74 24.33
CA GLN A 135 -11.59 11.14 24.76
C GLN A 135 -12.89 11.76 24.24
N LEU A 136 -13.33 11.37 23.04
CA LEU A 136 -14.59 11.82 22.47
C LEU A 136 -15.80 11.38 23.31
N ILE A 137 -15.80 10.13 23.78
CA ILE A 137 -16.87 9.57 24.63
C ILE A 137 -16.93 10.30 25.99
N ASN A 138 -15.78 10.67 26.54
CA ASN A 138 -15.67 11.36 27.83
C ASN A 138 -16.07 12.86 27.79
N LYS A 139 -16.50 13.39 26.64
CA LYS A 139 -16.96 14.79 26.45
C LYS A 139 -15.97 15.91 26.84
N ASN A 140 -14.67 15.59 26.96
CA ASN A 140 -13.63 16.58 27.28
C ASN A 140 -13.14 17.31 26.03
N LYS A 141 -13.67 18.50 25.77
CA LYS A 141 -13.41 19.29 24.55
C LYS A 141 -11.92 19.64 24.35
N ASP A 142 -11.20 19.98 25.41
CA ASP A 142 -9.79 20.38 25.33
C ASP A 142 -8.86 19.21 24.98
N ASN A 143 -9.13 18.03 25.54
CA ASN A 143 -8.35 16.82 25.25
C ASN A 143 -8.66 16.26 23.86
N VAL A 144 -9.90 16.43 23.38
CA VAL A 144 -10.28 16.10 22.00
C VAL A 144 -9.55 17.01 21.02
N ALA A 145 -9.46 18.32 21.29
CA ALA A 145 -8.73 19.26 20.43
C ALA A 145 -7.23 18.89 20.31
N ARG A 146 -6.58 18.57 21.43
CA ARG A 146 -5.19 18.07 21.42
C ARG A 146 -5.06 16.75 20.66
N GLY A 147 -6.02 15.83 20.82
CA GLY A 147 -6.06 14.57 20.09
C GLY A 147 -6.13 14.75 18.58
N VAL A 148 -6.97 15.67 18.09
CA VAL A 148 -7.09 15.99 16.65
C VAL A 148 -5.81 16.57 16.08
N VAL A 149 -5.12 17.44 16.81
CA VAL A 149 -3.82 17.99 16.38
C VAL A 149 -2.78 16.89 16.28
N MET A 150 -2.67 16.04 17.29
CA MET A 150 -1.70 14.93 17.33
C MET A 150 -1.98 13.91 16.20
N TRP A 151 -3.25 13.71 15.88
CA TRP A 151 -3.69 12.88 14.77
C TRP A 151 -3.38 13.50 13.39
N LEU A 152 -3.52 14.82 13.24
CA LEU A 152 -3.06 15.52 12.03
C LEU A 152 -1.54 15.40 11.85
N LEU A 153 -0.79 15.49 12.94
CA LEU A 153 0.66 15.33 12.93
C LEU A 153 1.08 13.91 12.50
N ILE A 154 0.35 12.85 12.90
CA ILE A 154 0.65 11.47 12.47
C ILE A 154 0.24 11.19 11.00
N ALA A 155 -0.69 11.97 10.44
CA ALA A 155 -1.12 11.81 9.05
C ALA A 155 -0.01 12.19 8.04
N LEU A 156 0.86 13.14 8.38
CA LEU A 156 1.99 13.57 7.58
C LEU A 156 3.04 12.46 7.35
N PRO A 157 3.64 11.84 8.40
CA PRO A 157 4.61 10.77 8.22
C PRO A 157 3.99 9.54 7.54
N SER A 158 2.69 9.30 7.75
CA SER A 158 1.98 8.22 7.06
C SER A 158 1.98 8.43 5.56
N SER A 159 1.62 9.64 5.11
CA SER A 159 1.62 9.99 3.69
C SER A 159 3.04 9.94 3.10
N PHE A 160 4.04 10.38 3.87
CA PHE A 160 5.45 10.32 3.47
C PHE A 160 5.94 8.88 3.26
N ILE A 161 5.73 7.97 4.21
CA ILE A 161 6.14 6.56 4.08
C ILE A 161 5.44 5.89 2.89
N ASN A 162 4.15 6.18 2.69
CA ASN A 162 3.39 5.64 1.56
C ASN A 162 3.94 6.11 0.20
N ALA A 163 4.39 7.37 0.10
CA ALA A 163 5.08 7.87 -1.08
C ALA A 163 6.49 7.27 -1.24
N LEU A 164 7.21 7.12 -0.12
CA LEU A 164 8.56 6.57 -0.08
C LEU A 164 8.60 5.12 -0.57
N ILE A 165 7.62 4.29 -0.20
CA ILE A 165 7.52 2.91 -0.72
C ILE A 165 7.41 2.88 -2.23
N LYS A 166 6.57 3.76 -2.81
CA LYS A 166 6.42 3.85 -4.26
C LYS A 166 7.72 4.31 -4.92
N TYR A 167 8.39 5.30 -4.33
CA TYR A 167 9.69 5.79 -4.80
C TYR A 167 10.75 4.69 -4.80
N LEU A 168 10.94 3.98 -3.68
CA LEU A 168 11.92 2.90 -3.59
C LEU A 168 11.59 1.76 -4.56
N GLN A 169 10.32 1.41 -4.72
CA GLN A 169 9.90 0.39 -5.69
C GLN A 169 10.34 0.78 -7.12
N SER A 170 10.08 2.01 -7.55
CA SER A 170 10.49 2.49 -8.88
C SER A 170 12.00 2.61 -9.03
N ARG A 171 12.71 3.03 -7.96
CA ARG A 171 14.18 3.11 -7.98
C ARG A 171 14.83 1.74 -8.10
N LEU A 172 14.25 0.73 -7.45
CA LEU A 172 14.72 -0.64 -7.57
C LEU A 172 14.50 -1.19 -8.98
N ALA A 173 13.33 -0.98 -9.59
CA ALA A 173 13.05 -1.38 -10.97
C ALA A 173 14.09 -0.79 -11.94
N LEU A 174 14.36 0.50 -11.80
CA LEU A 174 15.33 1.20 -12.64
C LEU A 174 16.76 0.68 -12.44
N ALA A 175 17.19 0.46 -11.18
CA ALA A 175 18.51 -0.08 -10.89
C ALA A 175 18.71 -1.47 -11.51
N MET A 176 17.71 -2.35 -11.39
CA MET A 176 17.74 -3.70 -11.98
C MET A 176 17.83 -3.64 -13.50
N ARG A 177 17.01 -2.79 -14.13
CA ARG A 177 17.04 -2.58 -15.58
C ARG A 177 18.42 -2.10 -16.03
N THR A 178 18.96 -1.06 -15.41
CA THR A 178 20.27 -0.50 -15.80
C THR A 178 21.37 -1.55 -15.70
N ARG A 179 21.40 -2.35 -14.63
CA ARG A 179 22.40 -3.40 -14.46
C ARG A 179 22.28 -4.51 -15.50
N LEU A 180 21.07 -5.01 -15.72
CA LEU A 180 20.84 -6.08 -16.67
C LEU A 180 21.14 -5.62 -18.11
N THR A 181 20.69 -4.42 -18.49
CA THR A 181 20.99 -3.85 -19.81
C THR A 181 22.50 -3.66 -20.01
N THR A 182 23.23 -3.14 -19.02
CA THR A 182 24.69 -2.96 -19.15
C THR A 182 25.40 -4.30 -19.30
N HIS A 183 25.07 -5.29 -18.47
CA HIS A 183 25.70 -6.61 -18.52
C HIS A 183 25.43 -7.33 -19.86
N VAL A 184 24.19 -7.33 -20.32
CA VAL A 184 23.83 -7.98 -21.61
C VAL A 184 24.48 -7.24 -22.78
N ARG A 185 24.55 -5.90 -22.72
CA ARG A 185 25.22 -5.08 -23.75
C ARG A 185 26.71 -5.40 -23.83
N GLU A 186 27.39 -5.51 -22.69
CA GLU A 186 28.81 -5.89 -22.64
C GLU A 186 29.05 -7.28 -23.26
N LEU A 187 28.19 -8.26 -22.96
CA LEU A 187 28.27 -9.59 -23.57
C LEU A 187 27.97 -9.56 -25.08
N TYR A 188 27.04 -8.71 -25.52
CA TYR A 188 26.65 -8.63 -26.92
C TYR A 188 27.77 -8.11 -27.82
N PHE A 189 28.51 -7.10 -27.37
CA PHE A 189 29.61 -6.50 -28.13
C PHE A 189 30.94 -7.24 -27.97
N LYS A 190 31.03 -8.21 -27.06
CA LYS A 190 32.25 -9.00 -26.86
C LYS A 190 32.44 -10.00 -28.02
N ASP A 191 33.67 -10.12 -28.52
CA ASP A 191 34.11 -11.19 -29.46
C ASP A 191 33.27 -11.33 -30.74
N GLU A 192 32.76 -10.20 -31.27
CA GLU A 192 31.86 -10.17 -32.44
C GLU A 192 30.60 -11.05 -32.28
N THR A 193 30.19 -11.31 -31.02
CA THR A 193 29.03 -12.15 -30.70
C THR A 193 27.76 -11.60 -31.33
N TYR A 194 27.67 -10.28 -31.53
CA TYR A 194 26.59 -9.65 -32.29
C TYR A 194 26.37 -10.29 -33.67
N PHE A 195 27.43 -10.63 -34.41
CA PHE A 195 27.32 -11.20 -35.75
C PHE A 195 26.86 -12.65 -35.68
N LYS A 196 27.41 -13.43 -34.74
CA LYS A 196 27.06 -14.83 -34.52
C LYS A 196 25.60 -14.99 -34.10
N VAL A 197 25.13 -14.15 -33.18
CA VAL A 197 23.76 -14.22 -32.66
C VAL A 197 22.74 -13.69 -33.67
N SER A 198 23.09 -12.71 -34.51
CA SER A 198 22.16 -12.16 -35.51
C SER A 198 22.06 -13.01 -36.79
N HIS A 199 23.16 -13.62 -37.24
CA HIS A 199 23.22 -14.30 -38.54
C HIS A 199 23.37 -15.83 -38.47
N LEU A 200 24.05 -16.37 -37.44
CA LEU A 200 24.31 -17.81 -37.33
C LEU A 200 23.33 -18.53 -36.38
N ASP A 201 22.88 -17.87 -35.31
CA ASP A 201 22.00 -18.48 -34.31
C ASP A 201 20.53 -18.08 -34.52
N ARG A 202 19.72 -18.99 -35.07
CA ARG A 202 18.27 -18.79 -35.23
C ARG A 202 17.45 -19.10 -33.98
N ARG A 203 18.08 -19.57 -32.88
CA ARG A 203 17.35 -19.91 -31.65
C ARG A 203 16.87 -18.67 -30.90
N VAL A 204 17.60 -17.56 -30.99
CA VAL A 204 17.24 -16.28 -30.37
C VAL A 204 16.65 -15.38 -31.45
N GLN A 205 15.31 -15.32 -31.52
CA GLN A 205 14.64 -14.39 -32.43
C GLN A 205 14.77 -12.96 -31.89
N ASN A 206 15.25 -12.04 -32.73
CA ASN A 206 15.31 -10.60 -32.46
C ASN A 206 16.04 -10.23 -31.14
N PRO A 207 17.36 -10.47 -31.03
CA PRO A 207 18.13 -10.21 -29.81
C PRO A 207 18.04 -8.75 -29.34
N GLU A 208 17.94 -7.81 -30.28
CA GLU A 208 17.83 -6.37 -29.98
C GLU A 208 16.51 -6.02 -29.28
N HIS A 209 15.42 -6.67 -29.66
CA HIS A 209 14.12 -6.51 -29.01
C HIS A 209 14.18 -7.04 -27.57
N ALA A 210 14.80 -8.22 -27.38
CA ALA A 210 14.98 -8.79 -26.04
C ALA A 210 15.81 -7.88 -25.12
N MET A 211 16.84 -7.22 -25.66
CA MET A 211 17.70 -6.32 -24.87
C MET A 211 17.02 -5.01 -24.46
N THR A 212 16.12 -4.50 -25.30
CA THR A 212 15.51 -3.19 -25.11
C THR A 212 14.17 -3.26 -24.38
N GLU A 213 13.31 -4.21 -24.78
CA GLU A 213 11.93 -4.32 -24.33
C GLU A 213 11.75 -5.43 -23.28
N ASP A 214 12.33 -6.61 -23.48
CA ASP A 214 12.10 -7.71 -22.53
C ASP A 214 12.84 -7.47 -21.21
N ILE A 215 14.07 -6.93 -21.25
CA ILE A 215 14.80 -6.50 -20.03
C ILE A 215 14.05 -5.39 -19.28
N ALA A 216 13.45 -4.45 -20.01
CA ALA A 216 12.63 -3.38 -19.44
C ALA A 216 11.43 -3.93 -18.69
N GLN A 217 10.63 -4.72 -19.40
CA GLN A 217 9.44 -5.34 -18.84
C GLN A 217 9.81 -6.25 -17.68
N TRP A 218 10.87 -7.05 -17.79
CA TRP A 218 11.32 -7.93 -16.71
C TRP A 218 11.64 -7.14 -15.42
N GLY A 219 12.38 -6.03 -15.52
CA GLY A 219 12.72 -5.19 -14.36
C GLY A 219 11.48 -4.61 -13.67
N ASP A 220 10.51 -4.12 -14.44
CA ASP A 220 9.25 -3.59 -13.91
C ASP A 220 8.40 -4.69 -13.25
N ARG A 221 8.26 -5.85 -13.91
CA ARG A 221 7.53 -7.01 -13.36
C ARG A 221 8.18 -7.53 -12.09
N PHE A 222 9.51 -7.59 -12.05
CA PHE A 222 10.25 -8.05 -10.89
C PHE A 222 10.06 -7.11 -9.69
N ALA A 223 10.14 -5.80 -9.90
CA ALA A 223 9.89 -4.82 -8.83
C ALA A 223 8.44 -4.83 -8.33
N ASP A 224 7.47 -5.00 -9.23
CA ASP A 224 6.06 -5.19 -8.87
C ASP A 224 5.84 -6.48 -8.06
N LEU A 225 6.48 -7.58 -8.45
CA LEU A 225 6.44 -8.85 -7.73
C LEU A 225 7.07 -8.73 -6.34
N LEU A 226 8.23 -8.08 -6.24
CA LEU A 226 8.90 -7.88 -4.96
C LEU A 226 8.03 -7.03 -4.02
N SER A 227 7.34 -6.02 -4.56
CA SER A 227 6.40 -5.19 -3.80
C SER A 227 5.14 -5.96 -3.40
N SER A 228 4.63 -6.85 -4.25
CA SER A 228 3.42 -7.64 -3.96
C SER A 228 3.66 -8.74 -2.93
N ILE A 229 4.87 -9.34 -2.90
CA ILE A 229 5.28 -10.34 -1.91
C ILE A 229 5.80 -9.68 -0.63
N GLY A 230 6.53 -8.56 -0.75
CA GLY A 230 7.16 -7.90 0.39
C GLY A 230 6.16 -7.37 1.41
N LYS A 231 5.00 -6.87 0.96
CA LYS A 231 3.93 -6.41 1.87
C LYS A 231 3.42 -7.52 2.81
N PRO A 232 2.88 -8.65 2.32
CA PRO A 232 2.38 -9.72 3.19
C PRO A 232 3.48 -10.41 4.00
N LEU A 233 4.72 -10.48 3.49
CA LEU A 233 5.84 -11.08 4.24
C LEU A 233 6.19 -10.25 5.47
N VAL A 234 6.22 -8.93 5.34
CA VAL A 234 6.48 -8.02 6.46
C VAL A 234 5.34 -8.07 7.46
N ASP A 235 4.09 -8.10 7.00
CA ASP A 235 2.93 -8.27 7.88
C ASP A 235 3.01 -9.60 8.65
N LEU A 236 3.40 -10.70 7.98
CA LEU A 236 3.56 -12.02 8.60
C LEU A 236 4.64 -12.04 9.70
N VAL A 237 5.83 -11.51 9.39
CA VAL A 237 6.93 -11.42 10.37
C VAL A 237 6.53 -10.52 11.54
N PHE A 238 5.82 -9.43 11.26
CA PHE A 238 5.38 -8.54 12.30
C PHE A 238 4.36 -9.19 13.24
N PHE A 239 3.32 -9.81 12.68
CA PHE A 239 2.33 -10.54 13.46
C PHE A 239 2.93 -11.69 14.25
N SER A 240 3.91 -12.41 13.69
CA SER A 240 4.58 -13.48 14.43
C SER A 240 5.35 -12.94 15.65
N VAL A 241 6.04 -11.80 15.51
CA VAL A 241 6.73 -11.13 16.63
C VAL A 241 5.76 -10.62 17.68
N VAL A 242 4.65 -9.98 17.29
CA VAL A 242 3.64 -9.48 18.23
C VAL A 242 2.99 -10.64 18.98
N LEU A 243 2.59 -11.69 18.26
CA LEU A 243 1.96 -12.87 18.86
C LEU A 243 2.93 -13.55 19.83
N PHE A 244 4.20 -13.67 19.47
CA PHE A 244 5.24 -14.18 20.35
C PHE A 244 5.40 -13.31 21.61
N ARG A 245 5.38 -11.98 21.48
CA ARG A 245 5.50 -11.07 22.63
C ARG A 245 4.28 -11.11 23.55
N THR A 246 3.08 -11.25 22.99
CA THR A 246 1.83 -11.29 23.76
C THR A 246 1.60 -12.65 24.43
N LEU A 247 1.96 -13.76 23.79
CA LEU A 247 1.77 -15.12 24.32
C LEU A 247 2.98 -15.68 25.07
N GLY A 248 4.19 -15.25 24.73
CA GLY A 248 5.44 -15.89 25.14
C GLY A 248 5.98 -15.51 26.52
N PHE A 249 5.36 -14.56 27.24
CA PHE A 249 5.85 -14.12 28.56
C PHE A 249 4.84 -14.20 29.71
N VAL A 250 3.57 -14.52 29.44
CA VAL A 250 2.50 -14.58 30.47
C VAL A 250 2.23 -15.99 30.98
N ASN A 251 2.76 -17.04 30.34
CA ASN A 251 2.58 -18.44 30.79
C ASN A 251 3.80 -19.02 31.52
N GLN A 252 4.62 -18.19 32.18
CA GLN A 252 5.75 -18.69 32.97
C GLN A 252 5.87 -18.18 34.41
N PHE A 253 4.85 -17.48 34.94
CA PHE A 253 4.67 -17.27 36.39
C PHE A 253 3.20 -17.30 36.77
#